data_AF-A0A560DX48-F1
#
_entry.id   AF-A0A560DX48-F1
#
_cell.length_a   1.000
_cell.length_b   1.000
_cell.length_c   1.000
_cell.angle_alpha   90.00
_cell.angle_beta   90.00
_cell.angle_gamma   90.00
#
_symmetry.space_group_name_H-M   'P 1'
#
loop_
_entity.id
_entity.type
_entity.pdbx_description
1 polymer ?
#
loop_
_entity_poly.entity_id
_entity_poly.type
_entity_poly.pdbx_seq_one_letter_code
_entity_poly.pdbx_strand_id
1 'polypeptide(L)'
;MTTRSRNRITKLILALAMASAIAAPAVTLPQAAIAADSQIDKMRAKIAAFIGDKMEKLGGSRIVYKVDSDGMRESAVTDLRDEVYKTLRESKIAFSGLAIRDGGVEVKIADAKGREELKRKLASAAEGLPSHALAVTDTGDGLLKLKPTDAALAAGLHDLVDDSIAMIEQRLKDAGINLASVQPDGTDRIRIFLPGMMEPERVTAIFATKVKVSFRLVDLSMPAEQAQSGTPPAGSEVLLGFKDKRPYLVARDSALDGDDISYAGPAMSSSTNEPIVSFRFNGRGTRRFAHITEENIGKPFTIVLDGKVISAPVIREPITGGSGQISGNFTLEEANSVAMMVRAGALPGHLGLVDQQAVQPAAKP
;
A
#
# COMPACT_ATOMS: atom_id res chain seq x y z
N MET A 1 30.72 -73.56 -9.55
CA MET A 1 31.55 -72.66 -8.70
C MET A 1 32.61 -72.06 -9.60
N THR A 2 32.79 -70.72 -9.57
CA THR A 2 33.75 -69.90 -10.37
C THR A 2 33.39 -69.78 -11.87
N THR A 3 33.43 -68.66 -12.60
CA THR A 3 33.81 -67.26 -12.31
C THR A 3 33.39 -66.39 -13.50
N ARG A 4 32.99 -65.14 -13.20
CA ARG A 4 33.41 -63.88 -13.84
C ARG A 4 32.92 -63.53 -15.26
N SER A 5 31.93 -62.65 -15.24
CA SER A 5 31.49 -61.67 -16.25
C SER A 5 32.63 -60.88 -16.91
N ARG A 6 32.49 -60.65 -18.24
CA ARG A 6 33.20 -59.62 -19.01
C ARG A 6 32.28 -59.09 -20.11
N ASN A 7 32.20 -57.76 -20.17
CA ASN A 7 32.04 -56.92 -21.38
C ASN A 7 30.70 -56.99 -22.12
N ARG A 8 30.21 -55.99 -22.86
CA ARG A 8 30.45 -54.55 -23.10
C ARG A 8 29.35 -54.19 -24.13
N ILE A 9 28.80 -52.97 -24.05
CA ILE A 9 28.50 -52.11 -25.22
C ILE A 9 27.38 -52.55 -26.20
N THR A 10 26.23 -51.87 -26.06
CA THR A 10 25.50 -51.14 -27.11
C THR A 10 24.78 -51.89 -28.24
N LYS A 11 23.46 -51.67 -28.34
CA LYS A 11 22.66 -51.33 -29.56
C LYS A 11 21.22 -51.00 -29.12
N LEU A 12 20.82 -49.73 -29.08
CA LEU A 12 20.21 -48.89 -30.13
C LEU A 12 18.76 -49.31 -30.54
N ILE A 13 17.83 -48.39 -30.21
CA ILE A 13 16.59 -47.98 -30.90
C ILE A 13 15.43 -48.98 -30.98
N LEU A 14 14.39 -48.69 -30.21
CA LEU A 14 13.03 -48.60 -30.76
C LEU A 14 12.27 -47.47 -30.06
N ALA A 15 11.76 -46.55 -30.87
CA ALA A 15 10.88 -45.47 -30.47
C ALA A 15 9.46 -46.00 -30.24
N LEU A 16 8.78 -45.55 -29.20
CA LEU A 16 7.42 -45.01 -29.32
C LEU A 16 7.02 -44.23 -28.07
N ALA A 17 6.51 -43.03 -28.30
CA ALA A 17 5.95 -42.10 -27.33
C ALA A 17 4.76 -42.70 -26.57
N MET A 18 4.54 -42.25 -25.33
CA MET A 18 3.24 -41.79 -24.81
C MET A 18 3.38 -41.28 -23.36
N ALA A 19 3.08 -39.98 -23.22
CA ALA A 19 2.56 -39.25 -22.07
C ALA A 19 2.99 -39.67 -20.63
N SER A 20 3.88 -38.88 -20.04
CA SER A 20 3.91 -38.67 -18.58
C SER A 20 3.78 -37.18 -18.28
N ALA A 21 2.62 -36.80 -17.76
CA ALA A 21 2.36 -35.50 -17.17
C ALA A 21 3.21 -35.37 -15.90
N ILE A 22 4.24 -34.53 -15.94
CA ILE A 22 4.93 -34.08 -14.73
C ILE A 22 4.09 -32.94 -14.17
N ALA A 23 3.25 -33.29 -13.18
CA ALA A 23 2.63 -32.33 -12.30
C ALA A 23 3.76 -31.64 -11.51
N ALA A 24 4.06 -30.39 -11.86
CA ALA A 24 4.85 -29.51 -11.00
C ALA A 24 4.04 -29.21 -9.72
N PRO A 25 4.68 -29.17 -8.54
CA PRO A 25 3.98 -28.82 -7.32
C PRO A 25 3.53 -27.36 -7.43
N ALA A 26 2.22 -27.15 -7.37
CA ALA A 26 1.63 -25.84 -7.20
C ALA A 26 2.24 -25.22 -5.94
N VAL A 27 2.94 -24.09 -6.10
CA VAL A 27 3.30 -23.21 -4.99
C VAL A 27 1.98 -22.76 -4.37
N THR A 28 1.61 -23.38 -3.26
CA THR A 28 0.43 -23.01 -2.47
C THR A 28 0.67 -21.63 -1.92
N LEU A 29 0.03 -20.63 -2.52
CA LEU A 29 -0.23 -19.34 -1.90
C LEU A 29 -0.80 -19.58 -0.48
N PRO A 30 -0.43 -18.76 0.51
CA PRO A 30 -0.99 -18.92 1.85
C PRO A 30 -2.49 -18.61 1.79
N GLN A 31 -3.32 -19.65 1.92
CA GLN A 31 -4.79 -19.59 1.97
C GLN A 31 -5.33 -18.62 3.04
N ALA A 32 -4.48 -18.17 3.97
CA ALA A 32 -4.84 -17.24 5.04
C ALA A 32 -5.17 -15.82 4.55
N ALA A 33 -4.54 -15.33 3.48
CA ALA A 33 -4.81 -13.98 2.96
C ALA A 33 -6.18 -13.91 2.27
N ILE A 34 -6.50 -14.90 1.42
CA ILE A 34 -7.78 -15.00 0.69
C ILE A 34 -8.95 -15.29 1.65
N ALA A 35 -8.70 -16.01 2.75
CA ALA A 35 -9.72 -16.31 3.76
C ALA A 35 -10.08 -15.08 4.63
N ALA A 36 -9.12 -14.18 4.87
CA ALA A 36 -9.35 -12.96 5.64
C ALA A 36 -10.24 -11.97 4.87
N ASP A 37 -9.98 -11.78 3.57
CA ASP A 37 -10.79 -10.90 2.70
C ASP A 37 -12.26 -11.37 2.65
N SER A 38 -12.49 -12.69 2.54
CA SER A 38 -13.86 -13.25 2.53
C SER A 38 -14.64 -13.02 3.82
N GLN A 39 -13.97 -12.94 4.98
CA GLN A 39 -14.64 -12.68 6.26
C GLN A 39 -15.00 -11.20 6.42
N ILE A 40 -14.14 -10.29 5.98
CA ILE A 40 -14.39 -8.84 6.01
C ILE A 40 -15.58 -8.49 5.12
N ASP A 41 -15.65 -9.04 3.92
CA ASP A 41 -16.77 -8.79 3.00
C ASP A 41 -18.11 -9.28 3.56
N LYS A 42 -18.12 -10.47 4.18
CA LYS A 42 -19.32 -11.00 4.85
C LYS A 42 -19.75 -10.12 6.03
N MET A 43 -18.78 -9.56 6.76
CA MET A 43 -19.05 -8.64 7.86
C MET A 43 -19.62 -7.31 7.34
N ARG A 44 -19.01 -6.72 6.30
CA ARG A 44 -19.50 -5.51 5.62
C ARG A 44 -20.93 -5.69 5.13
N ALA A 45 -21.25 -6.83 4.50
CA ALA A 45 -22.59 -7.13 4.01
C ALA A 45 -23.63 -7.25 5.14
N LYS A 46 -23.27 -7.81 6.30
CA LYS A 46 -24.16 -7.88 7.46
C LYS A 46 -24.42 -6.49 8.07
N ILE A 47 -23.37 -5.68 8.20
CA ILE A 47 -23.48 -4.31 8.67
C ILE A 47 -24.36 -3.51 7.71
N ALA A 48 -24.15 -3.64 6.41
CA ALA A 48 -24.97 -3.01 5.38
C ALA A 48 -26.46 -3.31 5.52
N ALA A 49 -26.83 -4.59 5.70
CA ALA A 49 -28.22 -4.99 5.88
C ALA A 49 -28.82 -4.39 7.16
N PHE A 50 -28.08 -4.41 8.27
CA PHE A 50 -28.51 -3.82 9.54
C PHE A 50 -28.68 -2.30 9.43
N ILE A 51 -27.74 -1.62 8.76
CA ILE A 51 -27.77 -0.18 8.53
C ILE A 51 -28.93 0.19 7.60
N GLY A 52 -29.25 -0.63 6.59
CA GLY A 52 -30.43 -0.46 5.75
C GLY A 52 -31.72 -0.40 6.56
N ASP A 53 -31.95 -1.37 7.46
CA ASP A 53 -33.11 -1.38 8.37
C ASP A 53 -33.16 -0.12 9.26
N LYS A 54 -32.00 0.37 9.71
CA LYS A 54 -31.92 1.60 10.51
C LYS A 54 -32.19 2.85 9.68
N MET A 55 -31.70 2.94 8.44
CA MET A 55 -32.00 4.03 7.52
C MET A 55 -33.50 4.12 7.24
N GLU A 56 -34.19 2.99 7.05
CA GLU A 56 -35.64 2.97 6.83
C GLU A 56 -36.41 3.51 8.05
N LYS A 57 -35.97 3.19 9.27
CA LYS A 57 -36.66 3.59 10.50
C LYS A 57 -36.33 5.00 10.98
N LEU A 58 -35.09 5.44 10.80
CA LEU A 58 -34.56 6.67 11.38
C LEU A 58 -34.30 7.76 10.34
N GLY A 59 -34.39 7.45 9.05
CA GLY A 59 -33.80 8.28 8.02
C GLY A 59 -32.28 8.35 8.18
N GLY A 60 -31.64 9.26 7.46
CA GLY A 60 -30.21 9.48 7.60
C GLY A 60 -29.59 10.14 6.37
N SER A 61 -28.28 10.01 6.24
CA SER A 61 -27.53 10.56 5.12
C SER A 61 -27.03 9.46 4.20
N ARG A 62 -27.20 9.65 2.90
CA ARG A 62 -26.56 8.87 1.83
C ARG A 62 -25.54 9.77 1.15
N ILE A 63 -24.29 9.32 1.12
CA ILE A 63 -23.18 10.06 0.49
C ILE A 63 -22.48 9.13 -0.50
N VAL A 64 -22.12 9.64 -1.66
CA VAL A 64 -21.34 8.91 -2.68
C VAL A 64 -20.09 9.72 -3.00
N TYR A 65 -18.94 9.07 -2.88
CA TYR A 65 -17.65 9.59 -3.28
C TYR A 65 -17.10 8.84 -4.49
N LYS A 66 -16.39 9.53 -5.37
CA LYS A 66 -15.54 8.97 -6.42
C LYS A 66 -14.10 9.02 -5.95
N VAL A 67 -13.42 7.91 -6.13
CA VAL A 67 -12.00 7.77 -5.83
C VAL A 67 -11.16 8.37 -6.97
N ASP A 68 -10.01 8.98 -6.67
CA ASP A 68 -9.14 9.57 -7.69
C ASP A 68 -8.37 8.51 -8.49
N SER A 69 -9.05 7.93 -9.48
CA SER A 69 -8.47 6.97 -10.41
C SER A 69 -7.39 7.58 -11.31
N ASP A 70 -7.47 8.87 -11.59
CA ASP A 70 -6.56 9.53 -12.53
C ASP A 70 -5.23 9.83 -11.85
N GLY A 71 -5.27 10.39 -10.64
CA GLY A 71 -4.10 10.56 -9.79
C GLY A 71 -3.39 9.23 -9.52
N MET A 72 -4.13 8.15 -9.23
CA MET A 72 -3.55 6.81 -9.07
C MET A 72 -2.78 6.37 -10.33
N ARG A 73 -3.37 6.55 -11.52
CA ARG A 73 -2.72 6.18 -12.79
C ARG A 73 -1.45 7.01 -13.04
N GLU A 74 -1.49 8.30 -12.77
CA GLU A 74 -0.32 9.19 -12.89
C GLU A 74 0.82 8.78 -11.94
N SER A 75 0.48 8.44 -10.69
CA SER A 75 1.45 7.94 -9.72
C SER A 75 2.06 6.62 -10.17
N ALA A 76 1.24 5.67 -10.63
CA ALA A 76 1.71 4.38 -11.11
C ALA A 76 2.74 4.51 -12.26
N VAL A 77 2.54 5.45 -13.19
CA VAL A 77 3.48 5.71 -14.28
C VAL A 77 4.75 6.41 -13.78
N THR A 78 4.62 7.29 -12.79
CA THR A 78 5.77 7.97 -12.15
C THR A 78 6.63 6.98 -11.37
N ASP A 79 6.03 6.12 -10.57
CA ASP A 79 6.72 5.08 -9.81
C ASP A 79 7.42 4.08 -10.75
N LEU A 80 6.75 3.70 -11.84
CA LEU A 80 7.34 2.88 -12.89
C LEU A 80 8.59 3.54 -13.49
N ARG A 81 8.55 4.84 -13.79
CA ARG A 81 9.71 5.57 -14.34
C ARG A 81 10.88 5.51 -13.36
N ASP A 82 10.61 5.74 -12.09
CA ASP A 82 11.62 5.78 -11.04
C ASP A 82 12.25 4.39 -10.81
N GLU A 83 11.45 3.33 -10.86
CA GLU A 83 11.92 1.94 -10.79
C GLU A 83 12.76 1.56 -12.02
N VAL A 84 12.34 1.97 -13.22
CA VAL A 84 13.13 1.81 -14.46
C VAL A 84 14.47 2.53 -14.31
N TYR A 85 14.48 3.78 -13.86
CA TYR A 85 15.71 4.55 -13.64
C TYR A 85 16.65 3.85 -12.64
N LYS A 86 16.10 3.41 -11.50
CA LYS A 86 16.84 2.71 -10.45
C LYS A 86 17.49 1.44 -11.00
N THR A 87 16.70 0.59 -11.65
CA THR A 87 17.16 -0.67 -12.25
C THR A 87 18.28 -0.43 -13.27
N LEU A 88 18.12 0.57 -14.13
CA LEU A 88 19.14 0.94 -15.13
C LEU A 88 20.46 1.37 -14.48
N ARG A 89 20.40 2.13 -13.38
CA ARG A 89 21.59 2.59 -12.66
C ARG A 89 22.29 1.45 -11.92
N GLU A 90 21.55 0.61 -11.21
CA GLU A 90 22.09 -0.52 -10.47
C GLU A 90 22.74 -1.56 -11.39
N SER A 91 22.12 -1.82 -12.56
CA SER A 91 22.70 -2.68 -13.60
C SER A 91 23.76 -2.01 -14.46
N LYS A 92 24.06 -0.72 -14.25
CA LYS A 92 25.02 0.05 -15.06
C LYS A 92 24.69 0.01 -16.57
N ILE A 93 23.41 -0.03 -16.91
CA ILE A 93 22.94 -0.05 -18.30
C ILE A 93 22.94 1.40 -18.81
N ALA A 94 23.62 1.65 -19.94
CA ALA A 94 23.58 2.95 -20.60
C ALA A 94 22.22 3.18 -21.26
N PHE A 95 21.59 4.31 -20.97
CA PHE A 95 20.29 4.68 -21.52
C PHE A 95 20.23 6.17 -21.86
N SER A 96 19.25 6.54 -22.69
CA SER A 96 18.94 7.92 -23.05
C SER A 96 17.43 8.10 -23.19
N GLY A 97 16.96 9.35 -23.12
CA GLY A 97 15.56 9.68 -23.40
C GLY A 97 14.54 9.03 -22.47
N LEU A 98 14.88 8.77 -21.20
CA LEU A 98 13.92 8.28 -20.21
C LEU A 98 12.88 9.37 -19.93
N ALA A 99 11.63 9.13 -20.34
CA ALA A 99 10.54 10.10 -20.22
C ALA A 99 9.19 9.41 -20.05
N ILE A 100 8.23 10.11 -19.45
CA ILE A 100 6.83 9.69 -19.37
C ILE A 100 6.11 10.18 -20.63
N ARG A 101 5.46 9.26 -21.38
CA ARG A 101 4.70 9.55 -22.60
C ARG A 101 3.53 8.58 -22.74
N ASP A 102 2.39 9.09 -23.19
CA ASP A 102 1.18 8.32 -23.49
C ASP A 102 0.71 7.37 -22.36
N GLY A 103 0.82 7.79 -21.10
CA GLY A 103 0.47 6.94 -19.94
C GLY A 103 1.44 5.78 -19.70
N GLY A 104 2.68 5.91 -20.17
CA GLY A 104 3.76 4.96 -19.97
C GLY A 104 5.13 5.62 -19.85
N VAL A 105 6.16 4.79 -19.79
CA VAL A 105 7.55 5.19 -19.72
C VAL A 105 8.24 4.76 -21.01
N GLU A 106 8.89 5.70 -21.68
CA GLU A 106 9.75 5.44 -22.82
C GLU A 106 11.22 5.54 -22.40
N VAL A 107 12.05 4.61 -22.87
CA VAL A 107 13.50 4.66 -22.65
C VAL A 107 14.24 4.09 -23.85
N LYS A 108 15.32 4.74 -24.26
CA LYS A 108 16.18 4.27 -25.35
C LYS A 108 17.44 3.61 -24.79
N ILE A 109 17.61 2.34 -25.14
CA ILE A 109 18.75 1.49 -24.77
C ILE A 109 19.34 0.91 -26.05
N ALA A 110 20.54 1.37 -26.41
CA ALA A 110 21.20 0.92 -27.64
C ALA A 110 21.63 -0.55 -27.56
N ASP A 111 22.08 -1.00 -26.39
CA ASP A 111 22.55 -2.37 -26.18
C ASP A 111 21.38 -3.37 -26.07
N ALA A 112 21.43 -4.44 -26.87
CA ALA A 112 20.44 -5.51 -26.83
C ALA A 112 20.50 -6.32 -25.53
N LYS A 113 21.70 -6.51 -24.95
CA LYS A 113 21.84 -7.27 -23.70
C LYS A 113 21.23 -6.49 -22.52
N GLY A 114 21.49 -5.18 -22.45
CA GLY A 114 20.88 -4.27 -21.48
C GLY A 114 19.36 -4.22 -21.56
N ARG A 115 18.77 -4.25 -22.78
CA ARG A 115 17.31 -4.33 -22.95
C ARG A 115 16.72 -5.60 -22.33
N GLU A 116 17.33 -6.75 -22.60
CA GLU A 116 16.88 -8.03 -22.05
C GLU A 116 17.12 -8.12 -20.53
N GLU A 117 18.20 -7.54 -20.02
CA GLU A 117 18.45 -7.47 -18.59
C GLU A 117 17.41 -6.62 -17.86
N LEU A 118 17.06 -5.44 -18.40
CA LEU A 118 16.01 -4.60 -17.84
C LEU A 118 14.67 -5.34 -17.80
N LYS A 119 14.27 -5.99 -18.90
CA LYS A 119 13.02 -6.78 -18.95
C LYS A 119 12.98 -7.85 -17.88
N ARG A 120 14.07 -8.62 -17.72
CA ARG A 120 14.17 -9.65 -16.68
C ARG A 120 14.08 -9.06 -15.27
N LYS A 121 14.80 -7.97 -15.01
CA LYS A 121 14.83 -7.35 -13.68
C LYS A 121 13.49 -6.72 -13.30
N LEU A 122 12.80 -6.07 -14.23
CA LEU A 122 11.47 -5.52 -13.98
C LEU A 122 10.43 -6.63 -13.80
N ALA A 123 10.56 -7.74 -14.53
CA ALA A 123 9.71 -8.91 -14.31
C ALA A 123 9.94 -9.54 -12.93
N SER A 124 11.20 -9.61 -12.45
CA SER A 124 11.50 -10.08 -11.09
C SER A 124 11.14 -9.08 -10.00
N ALA A 125 11.26 -7.77 -10.25
CA ALA A 125 10.84 -6.73 -9.31
C ALA A 125 9.31 -6.68 -9.16
N ALA A 126 8.58 -7.25 -10.13
CA ALA A 126 7.15 -7.51 -10.05
C ALA A 126 6.79 -8.80 -9.29
N GLU A 127 7.75 -9.54 -8.72
CA GLU A 127 7.44 -10.64 -7.80
C GLU A 127 6.70 -10.11 -6.57
N GLY A 128 5.43 -10.51 -6.43
CA GLY A 128 4.49 -10.02 -5.41
C GLY A 128 3.39 -9.10 -5.95
N LEU A 129 3.48 -8.64 -7.20
CA LEU A 129 2.41 -8.00 -7.97
C LEU A 129 1.74 -9.04 -8.89
N PRO A 130 0.52 -8.81 -9.41
CA PRO A 130 -0.08 -9.69 -10.39
C PRO A 130 0.90 -9.90 -11.55
N SER A 131 1.06 -11.15 -11.98
CA SER A 131 2.14 -11.65 -12.86
C SER A 131 2.21 -11.00 -14.26
N HIS A 132 1.35 -10.03 -14.55
CA HIS A 132 1.21 -9.29 -15.81
C HIS A 132 1.05 -7.78 -15.55
N ALA A 133 1.67 -7.24 -14.50
CA ALA A 133 1.48 -5.84 -14.11
C ALA A 133 1.99 -4.83 -15.15
N LEU A 134 2.91 -5.25 -16.02
CA LEU A 134 3.63 -4.38 -16.94
C LEU A 134 3.68 -4.96 -18.36
N ALA A 135 3.22 -4.20 -19.35
CA ALA A 135 3.43 -4.46 -20.76
C ALA A 135 4.73 -3.77 -21.21
N VAL A 136 5.65 -4.54 -21.78
CA VAL A 136 6.88 -4.01 -22.37
C VAL A 136 6.85 -4.25 -23.87
N THR A 137 6.89 -3.17 -24.65
CA THR A 137 6.91 -3.20 -26.11
C THR A 137 8.25 -2.66 -26.61
N ASP A 138 8.92 -3.42 -27.47
CA ASP A 138 10.10 -2.96 -28.19
C ASP A 138 9.64 -2.40 -29.55
N THR A 139 9.81 -1.11 -29.77
CA THR A 139 9.35 -0.43 -30.99
C THR A 139 10.43 -0.36 -32.08
N GLY A 140 11.58 -1.01 -31.88
CA GLY A 140 12.73 -0.91 -32.77
C GLY A 140 13.66 0.25 -32.39
N ASP A 141 14.85 0.27 -33.01
CA ASP A 141 15.92 1.27 -32.79
C ASP A 141 16.40 1.42 -31.33
N GLY A 142 16.17 0.38 -30.52
CA GLY A 142 16.50 0.35 -29.09
C GLY A 142 15.51 1.13 -28.21
N LEU A 143 14.36 1.56 -28.74
CA LEU A 143 13.31 2.22 -27.97
C LEU A 143 12.40 1.18 -27.31
N LEU A 144 12.35 1.21 -25.97
CA LEU A 144 11.42 0.42 -25.17
C LEU A 144 10.31 1.32 -24.65
N LYS A 145 9.07 0.84 -24.77
CA LYS A 145 7.89 1.42 -24.14
C LYS A 145 7.39 0.49 -23.05
N LEU A 146 7.22 1.00 -21.85
CA LEU A 146 6.72 0.28 -20.69
C LEU A 146 5.41 0.92 -20.24
N LYS A 147 4.33 0.14 -20.15
CA LYS A 147 3.02 0.61 -19.71
C LYS A 147 2.42 -0.33 -18.67
N PRO A 148 1.80 0.20 -17.60
CA PRO A 148 0.92 -0.61 -16.76
C PRO A 148 -0.15 -1.27 -17.62
N THR A 149 -0.48 -2.53 -17.35
CA THR A 149 -1.57 -3.20 -18.07
C THR A 149 -2.93 -2.77 -17.54
N ASP A 150 -3.98 -2.91 -18.36
CA ASP A 150 -5.35 -2.62 -17.93
C ASP A 150 -5.75 -3.48 -16.72
N ALA A 151 -5.30 -4.73 -16.66
CA ALA A 151 -5.51 -5.62 -15.53
C ALA A 151 -4.82 -5.09 -14.25
N ALA A 152 -3.61 -4.56 -14.36
CA ALA A 152 -2.89 -3.96 -13.24
C ALA A 152 -3.58 -2.70 -12.72
N LEU A 153 -4.03 -1.84 -13.64
CA LEU A 153 -4.75 -0.61 -13.30
C LEU A 153 -6.11 -0.91 -12.67
N ALA A 154 -6.82 -1.95 -13.14
CA ALA A 154 -8.08 -2.39 -12.55
C ALA A 154 -7.87 -2.97 -11.13
N ALA A 155 -6.82 -3.77 -10.93
CA ALA A 155 -6.48 -4.28 -9.60
C ALA A 155 -6.08 -3.14 -8.65
N GLY A 156 -5.23 -2.21 -9.10
CA GLY A 156 -4.86 -1.04 -8.30
C GLY A 156 -6.05 -0.13 -7.97
N LEU A 157 -7.02 0.02 -8.88
CA LEU A 157 -8.25 0.74 -8.60
C LEU A 157 -9.12 0.02 -7.55
N HIS A 158 -9.18 -1.31 -7.59
CA HIS A 158 -9.88 -2.08 -6.58
C HIS A 158 -9.23 -1.90 -5.19
N ASP A 159 -7.91 -2.07 -5.10
CA ASP A 159 -7.15 -1.84 -3.87
C ASP A 159 -7.35 -0.42 -3.33
N LEU A 160 -7.35 0.57 -4.23
CA LEU A 160 -7.57 1.98 -3.91
C LEU A 160 -8.97 2.23 -3.31
N VAL A 161 -10.00 1.57 -3.84
CA VAL A 161 -11.36 1.64 -3.29
C VAL A 161 -11.40 1.01 -1.90
N ASP A 162 -10.78 -0.16 -1.70
CA ASP A 162 -10.76 -0.82 -0.39
C ASP A 162 -10.01 -0.01 0.67
N ASP A 163 -8.85 0.57 0.32
CA ASP A 163 -8.09 1.46 1.18
C ASP A 163 -8.89 2.69 1.58
N SER A 164 -9.59 3.28 0.62
CA SER A 164 -10.46 4.42 0.84
C SER A 164 -11.64 4.07 1.76
N ILE A 165 -12.23 2.87 1.61
CA ILE A 165 -13.29 2.38 2.50
C ILE A 165 -12.78 2.29 3.93
N ALA A 166 -11.64 1.63 4.18
CA ALA A 166 -11.11 1.50 5.54
C ALA A 166 -10.70 2.83 6.15
N MET A 167 -10.14 3.75 5.36
CA MET A 167 -9.91 5.13 5.79
C MET A 167 -11.21 5.76 6.30
N ILE A 168 -12.29 5.69 5.52
CA ILE A 168 -13.59 6.28 5.88
C ILE A 168 -14.14 5.63 7.15
N GLU A 169 -14.11 4.29 7.24
CA GLU A 169 -14.56 3.54 8.42
C GLU A 169 -13.80 3.97 9.69
N GLN A 170 -12.48 4.09 9.60
CA GLN A 170 -11.64 4.50 10.72
C GLN A 170 -11.90 5.96 11.13
N ARG A 171 -12.12 6.86 10.17
CA ARG A 171 -12.47 8.27 10.44
C ARG A 171 -13.84 8.41 11.09
N LEU A 172 -14.82 7.62 10.67
CA LEU A 172 -16.13 7.55 11.30
C LEU A 172 -16.02 7.08 12.75
N LYS A 173 -15.25 6.02 13.00
CA LYS A 173 -14.99 5.50 14.35
C LYS A 173 -14.32 6.53 15.24
N ASP A 174 -13.28 7.22 14.74
CA ASP A 174 -12.58 8.27 15.47
C ASP A 174 -13.48 9.50 15.76
N ALA A 175 -14.46 9.78 14.90
CA ALA A 175 -15.50 10.79 15.13
C ALA A 175 -16.63 10.31 16.07
N GLY A 176 -16.56 9.09 16.58
CA GLY A 176 -17.59 8.49 17.45
C GLY A 176 -18.83 7.99 16.71
N ILE A 177 -18.78 7.93 15.38
CA ILE A 177 -19.87 7.48 14.52
C ILE A 177 -19.73 5.97 14.30
N ASN A 178 -20.35 5.19 15.18
CA ASN A 178 -20.28 3.72 15.12
C ASN A 178 -21.40 3.10 14.28
N LEU A 179 -22.44 3.89 13.93
CA LEU A 179 -23.57 3.43 13.14
C LEU A 179 -23.44 3.97 11.72
N ALA A 180 -22.65 3.28 10.91
CA ALA A 180 -22.45 3.62 9.50
C ALA A 180 -22.23 2.37 8.66
N SER A 181 -22.56 2.44 7.38
CA SER A 181 -22.16 1.45 6.39
C SER A 181 -21.38 2.14 5.29
N VAL A 182 -20.20 1.60 4.97
CA VAL A 182 -19.34 2.07 3.89
C VAL A 182 -19.16 0.90 2.92
N GLN A 183 -19.48 1.10 1.65
CA GLN A 183 -19.49 0.04 0.66
C GLN A 183 -19.03 0.55 -0.71
N PRO A 184 -18.45 -0.31 -1.56
CA PRO A 184 -18.21 0.04 -2.95
C PRO A 184 -19.53 0.27 -3.70
N ASP A 185 -19.50 1.20 -4.67
CA ASP A 185 -20.63 1.58 -5.53
C ASP A 185 -20.22 1.60 -7.01
N GLY A 186 -20.03 0.41 -7.58
CA GLY A 186 -19.43 0.26 -8.90
C GLY A 186 -17.91 0.10 -8.82
N THR A 187 -17.18 0.62 -9.81
CA THR A 187 -15.74 0.35 -9.96
C THR A 187 -14.84 1.34 -9.23
N ASP A 188 -15.29 2.59 -9.08
CA ASP A 188 -14.46 3.72 -8.63
C ASP A 188 -15.20 4.63 -7.63
N ARG A 189 -16.34 4.18 -7.11
CA ARG A 189 -17.14 4.96 -6.15
C ARG A 189 -17.37 4.19 -4.87
N ILE A 190 -17.64 4.95 -3.83
CA ILE A 190 -17.91 4.48 -2.48
C ILE A 190 -19.20 5.13 -2.01
N ARG A 191 -20.12 4.32 -1.52
CA ARG A 191 -21.38 4.76 -0.93
C ARG A 191 -21.36 4.59 0.57
N ILE A 192 -21.78 5.64 1.25
CA ILE A 192 -21.84 5.73 2.71
C ILE A 192 -23.29 5.94 3.14
N PHE A 193 -23.73 5.18 4.13
CA PHE A 193 -25.02 5.35 4.79
C PHE A 193 -24.84 5.63 6.28
N LEU A 194 -25.51 6.67 6.76
CA LEU A 194 -25.39 7.18 8.13
C LEU A 194 -26.79 7.37 8.73
N PRO A 195 -27.36 6.33 9.38
CA PRO A 195 -28.70 6.42 9.97
C PRO A 195 -28.77 7.48 11.07
N GLY A 196 -29.89 8.18 11.14
CA GLY A 196 -30.16 9.21 12.15
C GLY A 196 -29.36 10.51 11.99
N MET A 197 -28.50 10.61 10.97
CA MET A 197 -27.79 11.85 10.63
C MET A 197 -28.45 12.51 9.43
N MET A 198 -29.17 13.62 9.65
CA MET A 198 -29.93 14.33 8.61
C MET A 198 -29.12 15.43 7.90
N GLU A 199 -27.88 15.68 8.35
CA GLU A 199 -27.02 16.74 7.83
C GLU A 199 -25.76 16.12 7.19
N PRO A 200 -25.82 15.74 5.91
CA PRO A 200 -24.71 15.06 5.23
C PRO A 200 -23.44 15.94 5.17
N GLU A 201 -23.61 17.26 5.01
CA GLU A 201 -22.50 18.21 4.88
C GLU A 201 -21.54 18.17 6.08
N ARG A 202 -22.07 18.05 7.30
CA ARG A 202 -21.24 17.94 8.52
C ARG A 202 -20.34 16.71 8.50
N VAL A 203 -20.82 15.63 7.89
CA VAL A 203 -20.09 14.37 7.80
C VAL A 203 -19.10 14.40 6.64
N THR A 204 -19.41 15.08 5.54
CA THR A 204 -18.46 15.25 4.43
C THR A 204 -17.16 15.95 4.85
N ALA A 205 -17.23 16.89 5.79
CA ALA A 205 -16.06 17.58 6.33
C ALA A 205 -15.05 16.65 7.02
N ILE A 206 -15.50 15.51 7.55
CA ILE A 206 -14.65 14.51 8.22
C ILE A 206 -13.67 13.87 7.21
N PHE A 207 -14.09 13.76 5.95
CA PHE A 207 -13.35 13.05 4.89
C PHE A 207 -12.64 14.00 3.92
N ALA A 208 -12.88 15.31 4.02
CA ALA A 208 -12.31 16.30 3.12
C ALA A 208 -10.78 16.38 3.22
N THR A 209 -10.20 16.05 4.37
CA THR A 209 -8.76 16.09 4.59
C THR A 209 -8.11 14.74 4.30
N LYS A 210 -7.02 14.75 3.51
CA LYS A 210 -6.16 13.59 3.27
C LYS A 210 -5.60 13.03 4.58
N VAL A 211 -5.43 11.71 4.66
CA VAL A 211 -4.70 11.07 5.77
C VAL A 211 -3.28 11.60 5.81
N LYS A 212 -2.85 12.10 6.96
CA LYS A 212 -1.49 12.59 7.14
C LYS A 212 -0.61 11.46 7.65
N VAL A 213 0.22 10.92 6.76
CA VAL A 213 1.31 10.01 7.10
C VAL A 213 2.59 10.85 7.09
N SER A 214 3.33 10.84 8.18
CA SER A 214 4.60 11.56 8.27
C SER A 214 5.61 10.74 9.07
N PHE A 215 6.85 10.82 8.63
CA PHE A 215 7.99 10.20 9.27
C PHE A 215 8.88 11.30 9.82
N ARG A 216 9.06 11.33 11.14
CA ARG A 216 9.58 12.50 11.85
C ARG A 216 10.58 12.06 12.90
N LEU A 217 11.66 12.83 13.06
CA LEU A 217 12.63 12.57 14.11
C LEU A 217 12.04 12.89 15.49
N VAL A 218 12.41 12.10 16.49
CA VAL A 218 12.15 12.45 17.89
C VAL A 218 13.14 13.52 18.32
N ASP A 219 12.62 14.58 18.93
CA ASP A 219 13.44 15.60 19.56
C ASP A 219 13.80 15.14 20.98
N LEU A 220 15.10 14.99 21.21
CA LEU A 220 15.68 14.51 22.48
C LEU A 220 16.18 15.66 23.37
N SER A 221 15.93 16.92 22.98
CA SER A 221 16.37 18.10 23.76
C SER A 221 15.62 18.25 25.09
N MET A 222 14.42 17.69 25.21
CA MET A 222 13.59 17.73 26.41
C MET A 222 12.73 16.46 26.52
N PRO A 223 12.46 15.95 27.75
CA PRO A 223 11.50 14.87 27.97
C PRO A 223 10.09 15.24 27.49
N ALA A 224 9.39 14.29 26.87
CA ALA A 224 8.08 14.54 26.28
C ALA A 224 7.01 14.91 27.32
N GLU A 225 7.10 14.35 28.53
CA GLU A 225 6.20 14.65 29.66
C GLU A 225 6.36 16.10 30.15
N GLN A 226 7.60 16.60 30.14
CA GLN A 226 7.89 17.98 30.49
C GLN A 226 7.39 18.94 29.41
N ALA A 227 7.59 18.59 28.14
CA ALA A 227 7.06 19.36 27.02
C ALA A 227 5.52 19.38 26.98
N GLN A 228 4.87 18.30 27.44
CA GLN A 228 3.40 18.19 27.50
C GLN A 228 2.79 19.09 28.58
N SER A 229 3.45 19.19 29.74
CA SER A 229 3.01 20.02 30.86
C SER A 229 3.45 21.49 30.73
N GLY A 230 4.49 21.75 29.92
CA GLY A 230 5.04 23.06 29.64
C GLY A 230 4.83 23.51 28.19
N THR A 231 5.81 24.23 27.66
CA THR A 231 5.85 24.64 26.25
C THR A 231 6.91 23.81 25.53
N PRO A 232 6.55 23.07 24.46
CA PRO A 232 7.51 22.34 23.65
C PRO A 232 8.59 23.28 23.05
N PRO A 233 9.82 22.79 22.82
CA PRO A 233 10.84 23.54 22.09
C PRO A 233 10.33 24.06 20.73
N ALA A 234 10.93 25.16 20.26
CA ALA A 234 10.61 25.72 18.96
C ALA A 234 10.89 24.69 17.86
N GLY A 235 9.91 24.48 16.97
CA GLY A 235 10.02 23.45 15.93
C GLY A 235 9.67 22.03 16.38
N SER A 236 9.17 21.84 17.61
CA SER A 236 8.71 20.53 18.11
C SER A 236 7.25 20.59 18.58
N GLU A 237 6.62 19.43 18.67
CA GLU A 237 5.28 19.26 19.23
C GLU A 237 5.17 17.92 19.97
N VAL A 238 4.22 17.83 20.89
CA VAL A 238 3.95 16.59 21.62
C VAL A 238 2.81 15.84 20.94
N LEU A 239 3.09 14.61 20.53
CA LEU A 239 2.08 13.68 20.01
C LEU A 239 1.93 12.49 20.95
N LEU A 240 0.74 11.89 20.96
CA LEU A 240 0.48 10.72 21.79
C LEU A 240 0.62 9.43 20.98
N GLY A 241 1.15 8.40 21.63
CA GLY A 241 1.20 7.05 21.07
C GLY A 241 -0.19 6.48 20.83
N PHE A 242 -0.33 5.74 19.73
CA PHE A 242 -1.61 5.16 19.31
C PHE A 242 -2.17 4.19 20.34
N LYS A 243 -1.33 3.26 20.84
CA LYS A 243 -1.70 2.24 21.83
C LYS A 243 -1.48 2.66 23.27
N ASP A 244 -0.27 3.10 23.58
CA ASP A 244 0.17 3.33 24.96
C ASP A 244 -0.20 4.72 25.50
N LYS A 245 -0.69 5.61 24.63
CA LYS A 245 -1.02 7.01 24.94
C LYS A 245 0.15 7.79 25.55
N ARG A 246 1.38 7.30 25.39
CA ARG A 246 2.57 7.96 25.93
C ARG A 246 2.90 9.20 25.09
N PRO A 247 3.37 10.30 25.70
CA PRO A 247 3.79 11.47 24.95
C PRO A 247 5.13 11.20 24.25
N TYR A 248 5.25 11.71 23.03
CA TYR A 248 6.47 11.74 22.24
C TYR A 248 6.73 13.19 21.84
N LEU A 249 7.95 13.68 22.04
CA LEU A 249 8.36 14.98 21.52
C LEU A 249 8.88 14.77 20.10
N VAL A 250 8.14 15.30 19.13
CA VAL A 250 8.35 15.05 17.71
C VAL A 250 8.68 16.35 17.00
N ALA A 251 9.67 16.33 16.12
CA ALA A 251 9.99 17.48 15.28
C ALA A 251 8.79 17.85 14.40
N ARG A 252 8.52 19.15 14.22
CA ARG A 252 7.41 19.65 13.42
C ARG A 252 7.60 19.40 11.93
N ASP A 253 8.83 19.40 11.47
CA ASP A 253 9.14 19.15 10.07
C ASP A 253 9.05 17.66 9.76
N SER A 254 8.46 17.35 8.62
CA SER A 254 8.37 15.97 8.14
C SER A 254 9.60 15.62 7.33
N ALA A 255 10.24 14.51 7.70
CA ALA A 255 11.43 14.03 7.02
C ALA A 255 11.04 13.26 5.74
N LEU A 256 9.97 12.46 5.81
CA LEU A 256 9.27 11.84 4.68
C LEU A 256 7.77 11.86 4.93
N ASP A 257 6.98 11.85 3.87
CA ASP A 257 5.52 11.89 3.93
C ASP A 257 4.89 10.67 3.25
N GLY A 258 3.57 10.54 3.35
CA GLY A 258 2.81 9.50 2.66
C GLY A 258 3.10 9.42 1.16
N ASP A 259 3.30 10.57 0.50
CA ASP A 259 3.62 10.65 -0.94
C ASP A 259 4.97 10.02 -1.32
N ASP A 260 5.81 9.68 -0.33
CA ASP A 260 7.05 8.95 -0.55
C ASP A 260 6.85 7.43 -0.52
N ILE A 261 5.67 6.92 -0.14
CA ILE A 261 5.35 5.50 -0.01
C ILE A 261 4.81 4.94 -1.33
N SER A 262 5.35 3.79 -1.75
CA SER A 262 4.87 3.03 -2.93
C SER A 262 4.04 1.80 -2.57
N TYR A 263 4.19 1.29 -1.34
CA TYR A 263 3.52 0.09 -0.87
C TYR A 263 3.44 0.07 0.65
N ALA A 264 2.33 -0.43 1.18
CA ALA A 264 2.24 -0.88 2.57
C ALA A 264 1.28 -2.07 2.66
N GLY A 265 1.52 -3.01 3.56
CA GLY A 265 0.67 -4.20 3.72
C GLY A 265 0.90 -4.89 5.06
N PRO A 266 -0.11 -5.62 5.58
CA PRO A 266 0.07 -6.43 6.77
C PRO A 266 1.04 -7.58 6.48
N ALA A 267 1.87 -7.92 7.46
CA ALA A 267 2.79 -9.04 7.40
C ALA A 267 2.96 -9.66 8.79
N MET A 268 3.58 -10.83 8.85
CA MET A 268 4.02 -11.45 10.10
C MET A 268 5.53 -11.29 10.23
N SER A 269 5.97 -10.83 11.40
CA SER A 269 7.38 -10.73 11.75
C SER A 269 8.01 -12.13 11.72
N SER A 270 9.08 -12.31 10.95
CA SER A 270 9.77 -13.60 10.84
C SER A 270 10.49 -14.01 12.12
N SER A 271 10.83 -13.06 12.98
CA SER A 271 11.54 -13.29 14.25
C SER A 271 10.60 -13.51 15.42
N THR A 272 9.51 -12.75 15.50
CA THR A 272 8.60 -12.76 16.67
C THR A 272 7.24 -13.41 16.39
N ASN A 273 6.93 -13.70 15.13
CA ASN A 273 5.60 -14.18 14.70
C ASN A 273 4.46 -13.26 15.17
N GLU A 274 4.71 -11.96 15.19
CA GLU A 274 3.75 -10.91 15.54
C GLU A 274 3.25 -10.17 14.29
N PRO A 275 1.99 -9.71 14.26
CA PRO A 275 1.48 -8.86 13.19
C PRO A 275 2.22 -7.52 13.12
N ILE A 276 2.70 -7.18 11.93
CA ILE A 276 3.41 -5.93 11.61
C ILE A 276 2.87 -5.32 10.33
N VAL A 277 3.21 -4.07 10.06
CA VAL A 277 2.99 -3.47 8.74
C VAL A 277 4.33 -3.35 8.01
N SER A 278 4.45 -4.00 6.87
CA SER A 278 5.59 -3.81 5.96
C SER A 278 5.29 -2.66 5.03
N PHE A 279 6.26 -1.80 4.77
CA PHE A 279 6.12 -0.69 3.82
C PHE A 279 7.37 -0.52 2.95
N ARG A 280 7.19 0.10 1.79
CA ARG A 280 8.25 0.42 0.84
C ARG A 280 8.05 1.82 0.28
N PHE A 281 9.11 2.61 0.28
CA PHE A 281 9.15 3.92 -0.35
C PHE A 281 9.31 3.82 -1.87
N ASN A 282 8.82 4.82 -2.60
CA ASN A 282 9.15 5.02 -4.01
C ASN A 282 10.62 5.45 -4.19
N GLY A 283 11.06 5.66 -5.42
CA GLY A 283 12.46 5.96 -5.73
C GLY A 283 12.95 7.25 -5.05
N ARG A 284 12.11 8.28 -4.97
CA ARG A 284 12.41 9.55 -4.26
C ARG A 284 12.52 9.32 -2.76
N GLY A 285 11.52 8.68 -2.16
CA GLY A 285 11.47 8.38 -0.74
C GLY A 285 12.63 7.52 -0.27
N THR A 286 12.99 6.50 -1.06
CA THR A 286 14.13 5.61 -0.76
C THR A 286 15.44 6.39 -0.57
N ARG A 287 15.72 7.35 -1.45
CA ARG A 287 16.95 8.16 -1.38
C ARG A 287 16.94 9.11 -0.19
N ARG A 288 15.80 9.77 0.06
CA ARG A 288 15.62 10.65 1.22
C ARG A 288 15.79 9.87 2.52
N PHE A 289 15.16 8.71 2.62
CA PHE A 289 15.23 7.85 3.79
C PHE A 289 16.64 7.32 4.05
N ALA A 290 17.36 6.93 3.01
CA ALA A 290 18.77 6.54 3.12
C ALA A 290 19.62 7.66 3.74
N HIS A 291 19.48 8.89 3.22
CA HIS A 291 20.24 10.04 3.73
C HIS A 291 19.87 10.39 5.18
N ILE A 292 18.57 10.44 5.50
CA ILE A 292 18.10 10.75 6.87
C ILE A 292 18.59 9.70 7.88
N THR A 293 18.54 8.41 7.51
CA THR A 293 18.96 7.33 8.41
C THR A 293 20.47 7.31 8.62
N GLU A 294 21.27 7.67 7.61
CA GLU A 294 22.72 7.80 7.71
C GLU A 294 23.13 8.88 8.73
N GLU A 295 22.44 10.02 8.75
CA GLU A 295 22.74 11.15 9.65
C GLU A 295 22.19 10.98 11.08
N ASN A 296 21.30 10.01 11.31
CA ASN A 296 20.54 9.88 12.55
C ASN A 296 20.63 8.50 13.21
N ILE A 297 21.74 7.79 12.99
CA ILE A 297 22.03 6.53 13.68
C ILE A 297 21.96 6.72 15.21
N GLY A 298 21.30 5.79 15.89
CA GLY A 298 21.09 5.79 17.34
C GLY A 298 19.92 6.65 17.80
N LYS A 299 19.27 7.42 16.92
CA LYS A 299 18.11 8.26 17.27
C LYS A 299 16.78 7.54 16.96
N PRO A 300 15.71 7.81 17.71
CA PRO A 300 14.39 7.30 17.39
C PRO A 300 13.76 8.09 16.24
N PHE A 301 13.01 7.36 15.40
CA PHE A 301 12.34 7.89 14.24
C PHE A 301 10.87 7.48 14.30
N THR A 302 9.98 8.47 14.37
CA THR A 302 8.54 8.24 14.54
C THR A 302 7.82 8.10 13.23
N ILE A 303 6.80 7.24 13.25
CA ILE A 303 5.85 7.05 12.17
C ILE A 303 4.51 7.55 12.71
N VAL A 304 4.02 8.63 12.14
CA VAL A 304 2.86 9.37 12.63
C VAL A 304 1.72 9.25 11.62
N LEU A 305 0.56 8.82 12.11
CA LEU A 305 -0.70 8.79 11.36
C LEU A 305 -1.71 9.71 12.05
N ASP A 306 -2.18 10.73 11.33
CA ASP A 306 -3.21 11.68 11.81
C ASP A 306 -2.93 12.22 13.23
N GLY A 307 -1.67 12.58 13.49
CA GLY A 307 -1.22 13.14 14.76
C GLY A 307 -1.03 12.12 15.90
N LYS A 308 -1.14 10.82 15.62
CA LYS A 308 -0.85 9.74 16.58
C LYS A 308 0.45 9.04 16.20
N VAL A 309 1.35 8.84 17.16
CA VAL A 309 2.58 8.07 16.95
C VAL A 309 2.23 6.59 16.92
N ILE A 310 2.39 5.95 15.77
CA ILE A 310 2.13 4.51 15.61
C ILE A 310 3.31 3.69 16.12
N SER A 311 4.52 4.14 15.80
CA SER A 311 5.77 3.48 16.18
C SER A 311 6.90 4.50 16.25
N ALA A 312 7.91 4.22 17.07
CA ALA A 312 9.10 5.06 17.24
C ALA A 312 10.38 4.20 17.32
N PRO A 313 10.71 3.40 16.29
CA PRO A 313 11.91 2.58 16.29
C PRO A 313 13.19 3.42 16.31
N VAL A 314 14.25 2.84 16.86
CA VAL A 314 15.60 3.42 16.84
C VAL A 314 16.31 3.03 15.55
N ILE A 315 16.89 4.01 14.86
CA ILE A 315 17.71 3.79 13.67
C ILE A 315 19.02 3.12 14.11
N ARG A 316 19.30 1.92 13.63
CA ARG A 316 20.51 1.15 14.01
C ARG A 316 21.63 1.23 12.98
N GLU A 317 21.26 1.34 11.72
CA GLU A 317 22.16 1.40 10.58
C GLU A 317 21.50 2.20 9.44
N PRO A 318 22.27 2.72 8.47
CA PRO A 318 21.70 3.37 7.29
C PRO A 318 20.79 2.42 6.51
N ILE A 319 19.58 2.86 6.18
CA ILE A 319 18.59 2.05 5.45
C ILE A 319 18.54 2.51 3.99
N THR A 320 19.34 1.84 3.15
CA THR A 320 19.45 2.16 1.72
C THR A 320 18.45 1.41 0.83
N GLY A 321 17.81 0.37 1.36
CA GLY A 321 16.88 -0.49 0.63
C GLY A 321 15.48 0.11 0.40
N GLY A 322 15.14 1.20 1.09
CA GLY A 322 13.85 1.89 0.92
C GLY A 322 12.63 1.13 1.46
N SER A 323 12.83 0.06 2.23
CA SER A 323 11.76 -0.72 2.87
C SER A 323 11.91 -0.70 4.39
N GLY A 324 10.81 -0.85 5.10
CA GLY A 324 10.80 -0.92 6.55
C GLY A 324 9.59 -1.66 7.10
N GLN A 325 9.55 -1.79 8.42
CA GLN A 325 8.43 -2.39 9.14
C GLN A 325 7.98 -1.49 10.29
N ILE A 326 6.67 -1.44 10.49
CA ILE A 326 6.01 -0.77 11.61
C ILE A 326 5.59 -1.85 12.59
N SER A 327 6.15 -1.81 13.79
CA SER A 327 5.76 -2.67 14.92
C SER A 327 5.05 -1.85 16.00
N GLY A 328 4.16 -2.50 16.74
CA GLY A 328 3.37 -1.84 17.78
C GLY A 328 2.46 -2.79 18.57
N ASN A 329 2.83 -4.06 18.67
CA ASN A 329 2.02 -5.12 19.29
C ASN A 329 0.61 -5.20 18.70
N PHE A 330 0.50 -5.19 17.38
CA PHE A 330 -0.79 -5.16 16.69
C PHE A 330 -1.50 -6.51 16.75
N THR A 331 -2.82 -6.47 16.77
CA THR A 331 -3.63 -7.58 16.28
C THR A 331 -3.55 -7.62 14.74
N LEU A 332 -3.96 -8.73 14.12
CA LEU A 332 -4.00 -8.82 12.65
C LEU A 332 -4.91 -7.74 12.04
N GLU A 333 -6.07 -7.50 12.67
CA GLU A 333 -7.03 -6.47 12.26
C GLU A 333 -6.43 -5.05 12.36
N GLU A 334 -5.72 -4.76 13.45
CA GLU A 334 -5.03 -3.48 13.62
C GLU A 334 -3.90 -3.31 12.61
N ALA A 335 -3.09 -4.33 12.37
CA ALA A 335 -2.02 -4.28 11.37
C ALA A 335 -2.59 -4.01 9.97
N ASN A 336 -3.70 -4.68 9.61
CA ASN A 336 -4.39 -4.41 8.35
C ASN A 336 -4.90 -2.97 8.30
N SER A 337 -5.55 -2.50 9.36
CA SER A 337 -6.09 -1.13 9.43
C SER A 337 -4.99 -0.07 9.32
N VAL A 338 -3.86 -0.27 9.99
CA VAL A 338 -2.68 0.62 9.91
C VAL A 338 -2.10 0.58 8.51
N ALA A 339 -1.95 -0.59 7.89
CA ALA A 339 -1.47 -0.70 6.52
C ALA A 339 -2.35 0.06 5.53
N MET A 340 -3.68 -0.08 5.66
CA MET A 340 -4.66 0.65 4.84
C MET A 340 -4.56 2.16 5.06
N MET A 341 -4.40 2.64 6.30
CA MET A 341 -4.20 4.08 6.56
C MET A 341 -2.88 4.61 5.98
N VAL A 342 -1.81 3.82 6.06
CA VAL A 342 -0.51 4.19 5.47
C VAL A 342 -0.64 4.30 3.94
N ARG A 343 -1.30 3.33 3.29
CA ARG A 343 -1.62 3.40 1.85
C ARG A 343 -2.51 4.60 1.54
N ALA A 344 -3.57 4.82 2.33
CA ALA A 344 -4.49 5.95 2.20
C ALA A 344 -3.77 7.31 2.19
N GLY A 345 -2.71 7.48 3.00
CA GLY A 345 -1.90 8.69 2.98
C GLY A 345 -0.91 8.79 1.82
N ALA A 346 -0.60 7.67 1.14
CA ALA A 346 0.13 7.64 -0.11
C ALA A 346 -0.76 7.91 -1.33
N LEU A 347 -2.09 7.86 -1.17
CA LEU A 347 -3.01 8.01 -2.29
C LEU A 347 -2.92 9.41 -2.90
N PRO A 348 -2.73 9.49 -4.23
CA PRO A 348 -2.97 10.72 -4.98
C PRO A 348 -4.46 11.00 -4.96
N GLY A 349 -4.84 12.25 -4.63
CA GLY A 349 -6.18 12.73 -4.89
C GLY A 349 -7.22 12.50 -3.81
N HIS A 350 -8.05 13.52 -3.67
CA HIS A 350 -9.15 13.61 -2.73
C HIS A 350 -10.30 12.69 -3.16
N LEU A 351 -11.08 12.19 -2.20
CA LEU A 351 -12.41 11.64 -2.50
C LEU A 351 -13.27 12.76 -3.10
N GLY A 352 -13.65 12.62 -4.37
CA GLY A 352 -14.52 13.57 -5.06
C GLY A 352 -15.98 13.33 -4.68
N LEU A 353 -16.65 14.31 -4.08
CA LEU A 353 -18.07 14.19 -3.74
C LEU A 353 -18.90 14.10 -5.03
N VAL A 354 -19.66 13.00 -5.20
CA VAL A 354 -20.52 12.76 -6.36
C VAL A 354 -21.97 13.09 -6.05
N ASP A 355 -22.45 12.64 -4.89
CA ASP A 355 -23.84 12.80 -4.47
C ASP A 355 -23.91 12.86 -2.94
N GLN A 356 -24.79 13.71 -2.41
CA GLN A 356 -25.11 13.76 -0.99
C GLN A 356 -26.58 14.09 -0.81
N GLN A 357 -27.28 13.25 -0.05
CA GLN A 357 -28.73 13.36 0.12
C GLN A 357 -29.12 12.96 1.53
N ALA A 358 -30.03 13.73 2.12
CA ALA A 358 -30.78 13.32 3.30
C ALA A 358 -31.92 12.39 2.86
N VAL A 359 -31.94 11.18 3.41
CA VAL A 359 -32.98 10.17 3.22
C VAL A 359 -33.93 10.28 4.39
N GLN A 360 -35.21 10.55 4.11
CA GLN A 360 -36.22 10.59 5.16
C GLN A 360 -36.57 9.17 5.63
N PRO A 361 -36.99 9.00 6.90
CA PRO A 361 -37.53 7.73 7.37
C PRO A 361 -38.73 7.32 6.51
N ALA A 362 -38.89 6.01 6.30
CA ALA A 362 -40.09 5.49 5.66
C ALA A 362 -41.31 5.81 6.56
N ALA A 363 -42.29 6.52 6.02
CA ALA A 363 -43.57 6.70 6.69
C ALA A 363 -44.20 5.32 6.90
N LYS A 364 -44.51 4.97 8.15
CA LYS A 364 -45.23 3.74 8.46
C LYS A 364 -46.63 3.83 7.84
N PRO A 365 -47.09 2.82 7.07
CA PRO A 365 -48.42 2.84 6.45
C PRO A 365 -49.55 2.85 7.47
#